data_AF-A0A200QUZ9-F1
#
_entry.id   AF-A0A200QUZ9-F1
#
_cell.length_a   1.000
_cell.length_b   1.000
_cell.length_c   1.000
_cell.angle_alpha   90.00
_cell.angle_beta   90.00
_cell.angle_gamma   90.00
#
_symmetry.space_group_name_H-M   'P 1'
#
loop_
_entity.id
_entity.type
_entity.pdbx_description
1 polymer ?
#
loop_
_entity_poly.entity_id
_entity_poly.type
_entity_poly.pdbx_seq_one_letter_code
_entity_poly.pdbx_strand_id
1 'polypeptide(L)' 'MVSGSLFLHLKSVFFGEFDGHMREMDLVELILKNARALRRMTIQPSTLLEEYKDTRIEVMEQLLRLPRGTATYVIEFS' A
#
# COMPACT_ATOMS: atom_id res chain seq x y z
N MET A 1 -7.10 -15.08 21.15
CA MET A 1 -5.91 -14.73 20.32
C MET A 1 -5.97 -15.56 19.04
N VAL A 2 -6.38 -14.98 17.91
CA VAL A 2 -6.21 -15.65 16.62
C VAL A 2 -4.75 -15.42 16.22
N SER A 3 -3.88 -16.38 16.54
CA SER A 3 -2.47 -16.37 16.13
C SER A 3 -2.33 -16.95 14.72
N GLY A 4 -3.05 -16.34 13.78
CA GLY A 4 -2.84 -16.54 12.35
C GLY A 4 -2.31 -15.23 11.80
N SER A 5 -1.06 -15.21 11.33
CA SER A 5 -0.58 -14.04 10.58
C SER A 5 -1.47 -13.89 9.34
N LEU A 6 -2.19 -12.77 9.27
CA LEU A 6 -2.94 -12.42 8.06
C LEU A 6 -1.92 -12.30 6.93
N PHE A 7 -2.29 -12.77 5.73
CA PHE A 7 -1.48 -12.60 4.52
C PHE A 7 -0.10 -13.30 4.52
N LEU A 8 0.07 -14.40 5.26
CA LEU A 8 1.32 -15.18 5.35
C LEU A 8 2.00 -15.51 4.00
N HIS A 9 1.20 -15.73 2.96
CA HIS A 9 1.68 -16.13 1.63
C HIS A 9 1.50 -15.04 0.56
N LEU A 10 1.02 -13.86 0.95
CA LEU A 10 0.79 -12.77 0.03
C LEU A 10 2.12 -12.20 -0.42
N LYS A 11 2.44 -12.38 -1.70
CA LYS A 11 3.71 -11.94 -2.31
C LYS A 11 3.57 -10.64 -3.08
N SER A 12 2.41 -10.39 -3.66
CA SER A 12 2.12 -9.23 -4.50
C SER A 12 0.70 -8.72 -4.27
N VAL A 13 0.53 -7.41 -4.23
CA VAL A 13 -0.78 -6.75 -4.18
C VAL A 13 -0.82 -5.64 -5.22
N PHE A 14 -1.97 -5.47 -5.84
CA PHE A 14 -2.25 -4.39 -6.77
C PHE A 14 -3.48 -3.62 -6.28
N PHE A 15 -3.33 -2.30 -6.14
CA PHE A 15 -4.42 -1.37 -5.88
C PHE A 15 -4.69 -0.60 -7.17
N GLY A 16 -5.87 -0.83 -7.76
CA GLY A 16 -6.34 -0.10 -8.94
C GLY A 16 -7.27 1.04 -8.52
N GLU A 17 -7.23 2.13 -9.28
CA GLU A 17 -8.06 3.33 -9.04
C GLU A 17 -7.88 3.90 -7.62
N PHE A 18 -6.64 3.94 -7.13
CA PHE A 18 -6.34 4.37 -5.77
C PHE A 18 -6.52 5.88 -5.62
N ASP A 19 -7.39 6.30 -4.70
CA ASP A 19 -7.71 7.70 -4.43
C ASP A 19 -6.96 8.27 -3.21
N GLY A 20 -6.33 7.41 -2.40
CA GLY A 20 -5.68 7.81 -1.15
C GLY A 20 -6.67 8.04 -0.02
N HIS A 21 -7.87 7.47 -0.11
CA HIS A 21 -8.85 7.55 0.96
C HIS A 21 -8.36 6.81 2.21
N MET A 22 -8.80 7.27 3.39
CA MET A 22 -8.40 6.70 4.68
C MET A 22 -8.57 5.17 4.73
N ARG A 23 -9.65 4.64 4.15
CA ARG A 23 -9.90 3.18 4.09
C ARG A 23 -8.88 2.43 3.24
N GLU A 24 -8.42 3.02 2.15
CA GLU A 24 -7.41 2.43 1.29
C GLU A 24 -6.04 2.47 1.97
N MET A 25 -5.72 3.60 2.63
CA MET A 25 -4.51 3.77 3.42
C MET A 25 -4.46 2.79 4.59
N ASP A 26 -5.57 2.59 5.30
CA ASP A 26 -5.68 1.61 6.39
C ASP A 26 -5.45 0.18 5.87
N LEU A 27 -5.97 -0.14 4.69
CA LEU A 27 -5.77 -1.45 4.06
C LEU A 27 -4.32 -1.65 3.64
N VAL A 28 -3.68 -0.63 3.05
CA VAL A 28 -2.25 -0.65 2.73
C VAL A 28 -1.44 -0.90 4.00
N GLU A 29 -1.69 -0.15 5.07
CA GLU A 29 -0.97 -0.29 6.33
C GLU A 29 -1.17 -1.69 6.94
N LEU A 30 -2.40 -2.20 6.95
CA LEU A 30 -2.72 -3.53 7.45
C LEU A 30 -1.93 -4.61 6.69
N ILE A 31 -1.87 -4.51 5.37
CA ILE A 31 -1.10 -5.44 4.53
C ILE A 31 0.40 -5.31 4.84
N LEU A 32 0.95 -4.09 4.88
CA LEU A 32 2.37 -3.86 5.17
C LEU A 32 2.79 -4.37 6.55
N LYS A 33 1.91 -4.29 7.55
CA LYS A 33 2.16 -4.80 8.92
C LYS A 33 2.12 -6.33 9.00
N ASN A 34 1.25 -6.98 8.22
CA ASN A 34 0.96 -8.40 8.42
C ASN A 34 1.55 -9.33 7.34
N ALA A 35 1.72 -8.86 6.11
CA ALA A 35 2.17 -9.66 4.97
C ALA A 35 3.70 -9.82 4.95
N ARG A 36 4.23 -10.70 5.79
CA ARG A 36 5.68 -10.97 5.90
C ARG A 36 6.32 -11.49 4.60
N ALA A 37 5.54 -12.12 3.72
CA ALA A 37 6.03 -12.63 2.44
C ALA A 37 5.89 -11.61 1.29
N LEU A 38 5.40 -10.40 1.57
CA LEU A 38 5.15 -9.39 0.55
C LEU A 38 6.46 -8.93 -0.07
N ARG A 39 6.50 -8.96 -1.40
CA ARG A 39 7.65 -8.54 -2.21
C ARG A 39 7.32 -7.34 -3.08
N ARG A 40 6.07 -7.21 -3.53
CA ARG A 40 5.64 -6.10 -4.38
C ARG A 40 4.29 -5.57 -3.96
N MET A 41 4.17 -4.26 -3.91
CA MET A 41 2.88 -3.57 -3.85
C MET A 41 2.85 -2.57 -5.00
N THR A 42 1.86 -2.68 -5.87
CA THR A 42 1.69 -1.75 -6.98
C THR A 42 0.44 -0.92 -6.72
N ILE A 43 0.59 0.40 -6.81
CA ILE A 43 -0.51 1.36 -6.62
C ILE A 43 -0.68 2.10 -7.93
N GLN A 44 -1.81 1.88 -8.59
CA GLN A 44 -2.24 2.65 -9.74
C GLN A 44 -3.21 3.73 -9.24
N PRO A 45 -2.85 5.01 -9.34
CA PRO A 45 -3.73 6.10 -8.93
C PRO A 45 -4.99 6.16 -9.80
N SER A 46 -6.06 6.71 -9.23
CA SER A 46 -7.26 7.04 -9.98
C SER A 46 -7.00 8.21 -10.94
N THR A 47 -7.92 8.41 -11.89
CA THR A 47 -7.88 9.57 -12.79
C THR A 47 -8.02 10.89 -12.03
N LEU A 48 -8.77 10.90 -10.92
CA LEU A 48 -8.93 12.08 -10.06
C LEU A 48 -7.62 12.41 -9.35
N LEU A 49 -6.96 11.41 -8.78
CA LEU A 49 -5.69 11.60 -8.09
C LEU A 49 -4.56 12.02 -9.06
N GLU A 50 -4.59 11.56 -10.31
CA GLU A 50 -3.68 12.02 -11.36
C GLU A 50 -3.91 13.49 -11.76
N GLU A 51 -5.14 13.98 -11.71
CA GLU A 51 -5.48 15.38 -11.98
C GLU A 51 -4.94 16.31 -10.89
N TYR A 52 -5.01 15.88 -9.62
CA TYR A 52 -4.55 16.66 -8.45
C TYR A 52 -3.14 16.28 -8.01
N LYS A 53 -2.13 16.80 -8.73
CA LYS A 53 -0.70 16.50 -8.48
C LYS A 53 -0.25 16.72 -7.03
N ASP A 54 -0.69 17.79 -6.38
CA ASP A 54 -0.29 18.08 -5.00
C ASP A 54 -0.84 17.04 -4.03
N THR A 55 -2.11 16.65 -4.20
CA THR A 55 -2.76 15.58 -3.43
C THR A 55 -2.07 14.24 -3.66
N ARG A 56 -1.68 13.93 -4.90
CA ARG A 56 -0.91 12.74 -5.22
C ARG A 56 0.43 12.70 -4.47
N ILE A 57 1.17 13.80 -4.47
CA ILE A 57 2.45 13.90 -3.76
C ILE A 57 2.23 13.63 -2.26
N GLU A 58 1.21 14.25 -1.66
CA GLU A 58 0.88 14.04 -0.25
C GLU A 58 0.57 12.57 0.05
N VAL A 59 -0.26 11.93 -0.77
CA VAL A 59 -0.60 10.51 -0.65
C VAL A 59 0.63 9.62 -0.77
N MET A 60 1.51 9.90 -1.75
CA MET A 60 2.77 9.18 -1.91
C MET A 60 3.69 9.34 -0.70
N GLU A 61 3.80 10.54 -0.13
CA GLU A 61 4.57 10.77 1.09
C GLU A 61 4.00 9.97 2.27
N GLN A 62 2.68 9.96 2.44
CA GLN A 62 2.03 9.20 3.51
C GLN A 62 2.32 7.70 3.37
N LEU A 63 2.20 7.15 2.16
CA LEU A 63 2.51 5.75 1.86
C LEU A 63 3.96 5.39 2.18
N LEU A 64 4.91 6.27 1.87
CA LEU A 64 6.33 6.06 2.13
C LEU A 64 6.68 6.04 3.62
N ARG A 65 5.90 6.74 4.45
CA ARG A 65 6.07 6.81 5.92
C ARG A 65 5.49 5.60 6.66
N LEU A 66 4.72 4.74 5.98
CA LEU A 66 4.10 3.58 6.63
C LEU A 66 5.15 2.57 7.13
N PRO A 67 4.90 1.95 8.30
CA PRO A 67 5.82 1.00 8.90
C PRO A 67 5.98 -0.24 8.01
N ARG A 68 7.24 -0.61 7.78
CA ARG A 68 7.64 -1.68 6.87
C ARG A 68 7.88 -2.96 7.67
N GLY A 69 7.05 -3.99 7.48
CA GLY A 69 7.23 -5.29 8.13
C GLY A 69 8.45 -6.07 7.62
N THR A 70 8.97 -5.74 6.44
CA THR A 70 10.14 -6.39 5.82
C THR A 70 11.03 -5.39 5.06
N ALA A 71 12.31 -5.72 4.94
CA ALA A 71 13.32 -4.86 4.31
C ALA A 71 13.39 -4.98 2.76
N THR A 72 12.63 -5.88 2.14
CA THR A 72 12.86 -6.31 0.74
C THR A 72 11.67 -6.16 -0.20
N TYR A 73 10.65 -5.37 0.15
CA TYR A 73 9.52 -5.14 -0.75
C TYR A 73 9.64 -3.80 -1.50
N VAL A 74 9.09 -3.76 -2.72
CA VAL A 74 9.08 -2.59 -3.60
C VAL A 74 7.65 -2.06 -3.69
N ILE A 75 7.48 -0.75 -3.48
CA ILE A 75 6.24 -0.03 -3.84
C ILE A 75 6.46 0.58 -5.22
N GLU A 76 5.68 0.13 -6.20
CA GLU A 76 5.69 0.66 -7.56
C GLU A 76 4.43 1.49 -7.78
N PHE A 77 4.60 2.70 -8.29
CA PHE A 77 3.50 3.53 -8.75
C PHE A 77 3.42 3.37 -10.27
N SER A 78 2.26 2.93 -10.76
CA SER A 78 2.02 2.74 -12.21
C SER A 78 1.47 4.00 -12.86
#